data_AF-A0A2T1C8I6-F1
#
_entry.id   AF-A0A2T1C8I6-F1
#
_cell.length_a   1.000
_cell.length_b   1.000
_cell.length_c   1.000
_cell.angle_alpha   90.00
_cell.angle_beta   90.00
_cell.angle_gamma   90.00
#
_symmetry.space_group_name_H-M   'P 1'
#
loop_
_entity.id
_entity.type
_entity.pdbx_description
1 polymer ?
#
loop_
_entity_poly.entity_id
_entity_poly.type
_entity_poly.pdbx_seq_one_letter_code
_entity_poly.pdbx_strand_id
1 'polypeptide(L)'
;TRLVTQMTDEDSLGTPADDVWNIPVINSQARERLGYPTQKPEALLERIIKVSSNEGDVVLDAYCGCGTTVAVSQRLNRQWIGIDITYQSISLILKRLEDSFGKGVLEQLKLNGIPKDMEAAVALANKKDDRTRKEFEKWAVLTYTNNRATINAKKGADKGIDGIAYFQGDKDEPEKIIVQVKSGKVQSGDIRDLQGTITLEQAALGIFISLKDPTKDMIKTAKSAGIYQSRYMTQSSDKIQIVTIKEILEQKKRLDVRLSFEVVKSAEKQMEVKAKQLELDI
;
A
#
# COMPACT_ATOMS: atom_id res chain seq x y z
N THR A 1 14.53 65.34 1.89
CA THR A 1 15.13 64.45 2.91
C THR A 1 14.50 63.08 2.74
N ARG A 2 15.21 62.11 2.15
CA ARG A 2 14.68 60.73 1.96
C ARG A 2 14.80 60.02 3.31
N LEU A 3 13.68 59.60 3.88
CA LEU A 3 13.64 58.75 5.06
C LEU A 3 14.29 57.41 4.69
N VAL A 4 15.45 57.13 5.27
CA VAL A 4 16.06 55.80 5.25
C VAL A 4 15.34 55.03 6.36
N THR A 5 14.37 54.19 5.99
CA THR A 5 13.80 53.22 6.91
C THR A 5 14.91 52.25 7.27
N GLN A 6 15.39 52.28 8.52
CA GLN A 6 16.33 51.29 9.02
C GLN A 6 15.62 49.93 9.02
N MET A 7 16.06 49.00 8.17
CA MET A 7 15.65 47.59 8.27
C MET A 7 16.09 47.10 9.65
N THR A 8 15.12 46.59 10.42
CA THR A 8 15.38 45.98 11.73
C THR A 8 15.86 44.54 11.54
N ASP A 9 16.49 43.92 12.55
CA ASP A 9 16.90 42.50 12.47
C ASP A 9 15.72 41.56 12.20
N GLU A 10 14.48 41.99 12.48
CA GLU A 10 13.23 41.29 12.13
C GLU A 10 12.94 41.30 10.61
N ASP A 11 13.49 42.25 9.85
CA ASP A 11 13.38 42.36 8.39
C ASP A 11 14.49 41.60 7.64
N SER A 12 15.40 40.95 8.37
CA SER A 12 16.48 40.16 7.78
C SER A 12 15.92 38.88 7.16
N LEU A 13 15.93 38.79 5.83
CA LEU A 13 15.52 37.61 5.05
C LEU A 13 16.44 36.37 5.25
N GLY A 14 17.44 36.49 6.12
CA GLY A 14 18.46 35.47 6.34
C GLY A 14 19.49 35.39 5.21
N THR A 15 20.38 34.41 5.32
CA THR A 15 21.39 34.13 4.29
C THR A 15 20.77 33.23 3.20
N PRO A 16 20.98 33.52 1.91
CA PRO A 16 20.61 32.61 0.83
C PRO A 16 21.16 31.21 1.08
N ALA A 17 20.35 30.19 0.81
CA ALA A 17 20.79 28.80 0.94
C ALA A 17 21.88 28.50 -0.10
N ASP A 18 22.92 27.78 0.32
CA ASP A 18 23.99 27.30 -0.55
C ASP A 18 23.49 26.17 -1.49
N ASP A 19 24.29 25.77 -2.47
CA ASP A 19 23.98 24.65 -3.39
C ASP A 19 24.38 23.26 -2.83
N VAL A 20 25.18 23.23 -1.75
CA VAL A 20 25.51 22.02 -0.99
C VAL A 20 24.60 21.87 0.23
N TRP A 21 23.71 20.87 0.20
CA TRP A 21 22.77 20.63 1.29
C TRP A 21 23.14 19.42 2.15
N ASN A 22 23.33 19.64 3.45
CA ASN A 22 23.52 18.59 4.43
C ASN A 22 22.18 17.99 4.88
N ILE A 23 21.60 17.11 4.06
CA ILE A 23 20.35 16.40 4.37
C ILE A 23 20.65 14.90 4.50
N PRO A 24 20.41 14.28 5.66
CA PRO A 24 20.73 12.88 5.88
C PRO A 24 19.82 11.95 5.06
N VAL A 25 20.37 10.81 4.66
CA VAL A 25 19.59 9.71 4.06
C VAL A 25 18.69 9.04 5.10
N ILE A 26 17.63 8.40 4.62
CA ILE A 26 16.66 7.72 5.49
C ILE A 26 17.28 6.45 6.09
N ASN A 27 17.48 6.45 7.40
CA ASN A 27 17.94 5.26 8.14
C ASN A 27 16.83 4.21 8.30
N SER A 28 17.14 3.04 8.86
CA SER A 28 16.20 1.92 9.01
C SER A 28 15.08 2.17 10.03
N GLN A 29 15.29 3.07 10.99
CA GLN A 29 14.35 3.39 12.08
C GLN A 29 13.56 4.68 11.83
N ALA A 30 13.78 5.34 10.70
CA ALA A 30 13.14 6.61 10.38
C ALA A 30 11.62 6.44 10.27
N ARG A 31 10.87 7.34 10.90
CA ARG A 31 9.39 7.31 10.92
C ARG A 31 8.77 7.38 9.53
N GLU A 32 9.41 8.10 8.61
CA GLU A 32 8.95 8.22 7.22
C GLU A 32 9.24 6.97 6.37
N ARG A 33 10.03 6.00 6.85
CA ARG A 33 10.50 4.86 6.05
C ARG A 33 9.35 3.92 5.69
N LEU A 34 9.14 3.70 4.39
CA LEU A 34 8.12 2.79 3.85
C LEU A 34 8.69 1.43 3.39
N GLY A 35 10.01 1.24 3.50
CA GLY A 35 10.69 0.05 2.98
C GLY A 35 10.92 0.09 1.47
N TYR A 36 10.64 1.22 0.80
CA TYR A 36 10.97 1.42 -0.61
C TYR A 36 12.49 1.64 -0.77
N PRO A 37 13.20 0.88 -1.64
CA PRO A 37 14.66 0.84 -1.64
C PRO A 37 15.34 2.19 -1.85
N THR A 38 14.74 3.05 -2.68
CA THR A 38 15.31 4.34 -3.12
C THR A 38 14.52 5.54 -2.61
N GLN A 39 13.80 5.38 -1.49
CA GLN A 39 13.00 6.46 -0.90
C GLN A 39 13.86 7.69 -0.61
N LYS A 40 13.42 8.85 -1.11
CA LYS A 40 14.02 10.15 -0.80
C LYS A 40 13.47 10.73 0.52
N PRO A 41 14.30 11.40 1.34
CA PRO A 41 13.86 12.04 2.60
C PRO A 41 12.85 13.17 2.34
N GLU A 42 11.83 13.28 3.19
CA GLU A 42 10.84 14.38 3.10
C GLU A 42 11.49 15.77 3.18
N ALA A 43 12.51 15.95 4.03
CA ALA A 43 13.19 17.23 4.21
C ALA A 43 13.84 17.75 2.90
N LEU A 44 14.32 16.84 2.05
CA LEU A 44 14.87 17.20 0.74
C LEU A 44 13.78 17.72 -0.19
N LEU A 45 12.67 17.00 -0.30
CA LEU A 45 11.57 17.38 -1.18
C LEU A 45 10.87 18.64 -0.68
N GLU A 46 10.76 18.82 0.63
CA GLU A 46 10.16 20.01 1.24
C GLU A 46 10.94 21.27 0.87
N ARG A 47 12.28 21.20 0.92
CA ARG A 47 13.13 22.32 0.49
C ARG A 47 12.95 22.62 -1.00
N ILE A 48 13.01 21.61 -1.86
CA ILE A 48 12.87 21.77 -3.31
C ILE A 48 11.51 22.41 -3.66
N ILE A 49 10.42 21.90 -3.09
CA ILE A 49 9.05 22.38 -3.36
C ILE A 49 8.87 23.82 -2.88
N LYS A 50 9.34 24.16 -1.66
CA LYS A 50 9.23 25.52 -1.12
C LYS A 50 9.97 26.56 -1.95
N VAL A 51 11.14 26.21 -2.49
CA VAL A 51 11.96 27.12 -3.31
C VAL A 51 11.43 27.24 -4.75
N SER A 52 10.73 26.22 -5.25
CA SER A 52 10.37 26.12 -6.67
C SER A 52 8.87 26.30 -6.97
N SER A 53 8.04 26.54 -5.95
CA SER A 53 6.57 26.66 -6.12
C SER A 53 5.92 27.44 -4.97
N ASN A 54 4.74 27.99 -5.24
CA ASN A 54 3.86 28.61 -4.26
C ASN A 54 2.72 27.66 -3.84
N GLU A 55 1.99 28.02 -2.78
CA GLU A 55 0.76 27.30 -2.43
C GLU A 55 -0.25 27.37 -3.58
N GLY A 56 -0.98 26.28 -3.80
CA GLY A 56 -1.91 26.14 -4.93
C GLY A 56 -1.27 25.74 -6.27
N ASP A 57 0.05 25.87 -6.44
CA ASP A 57 0.74 25.43 -7.65
C ASP A 57 0.67 23.91 -7.83
N VAL A 58 0.91 23.45 -9.06
CA VAL A 58 0.94 22.02 -9.42
C VAL A 58 2.37 21.50 -9.45
N VAL A 59 2.66 20.46 -8.66
CA VAL A 59 3.92 19.72 -8.68
C VAL A 59 3.75 18.40 -9.44
N LEU A 60 4.52 18.22 -10.52
CA LEU A 60 4.57 16.97 -11.28
C LEU A 60 5.81 16.16 -10.89
N ASP A 61 5.61 14.91 -10.51
CA ASP A 61 6.66 13.90 -10.36
C ASP A 61 6.35 12.68 -11.22
N ALA A 62 7.07 12.56 -12.34
CA ALA A 62 6.87 11.49 -13.32
C ALA A 62 7.51 10.15 -12.93
N TYR A 63 8.22 10.10 -11.80
CA TYR A 63 8.90 8.91 -11.27
C TYR A 63 8.75 8.85 -9.74
N CYS A 64 7.52 9.04 -9.28
CA CYS A 64 7.25 9.39 -7.89
C CYS A 64 7.52 8.25 -6.88
N GLY A 65 7.67 7.01 -7.34
CA GLY A 65 8.00 5.86 -6.50
C GLY A 65 7.05 5.74 -5.31
N CYS A 66 7.59 5.72 -4.09
CA CYS A 66 6.80 5.69 -2.86
C CYS A 66 6.11 7.01 -2.46
N GLY A 67 6.11 8.03 -3.33
CA GLY A 67 5.29 9.22 -3.15
C GLY A 67 5.81 10.27 -2.19
N THR A 68 7.12 10.38 -1.95
CA THR A 68 7.63 11.46 -1.07
C THR A 68 7.24 12.83 -1.61
N THR A 69 7.43 13.08 -2.90
CA THR A 69 7.03 14.35 -3.53
C THR A 69 5.53 14.61 -3.39
N VAL A 70 4.71 13.57 -3.58
CA VAL A 70 3.25 13.63 -3.45
C VAL A 70 2.82 14.02 -2.04
N ALA A 71 3.32 13.30 -1.02
CA ALA A 71 2.95 13.57 0.37
C ALA A 71 3.43 14.94 0.85
N VAL A 72 4.64 15.36 0.46
CA VAL A 72 5.16 16.67 0.82
C VAL A 72 4.40 17.79 0.10
N SER A 73 4.08 17.62 -1.18
CA SER A 73 3.26 18.59 -1.93
C SER A 73 1.89 18.77 -1.30
N GLN A 74 1.23 17.66 -0.93
CA GLN A 74 -0.04 17.67 -0.21
C GLN A 74 0.06 18.42 1.13
N ARG A 75 1.09 18.12 1.95
CA ARG A 75 1.32 18.77 3.25
C ARG A 75 1.57 20.27 3.11
N LEU A 76 2.19 20.68 2.01
CA LEU A 76 2.49 22.07 1.69
C LEU A 76 1.36 22.77 0.90
N ASN A 77 0.16 22.20 0.81
CA ASN A 77 -0.96 22.82 0.09
C ASN A 77 -0.70 23.09 -1.40
N ARG A 78 0.09 22.23 -2.06
CA ARG A 78 0.26 22.20 -3.52
C ARG A 78 -0.66 21.14 -4.13
N GLN A 79 -1.16 21.42 -5.33
CA GLN A 79 -1.72 20.38 -6.19
C GLN A 79 -0.57 19.49 -6.70
N TRP A 80 -0.85 18.24 -7.06
CA TRP A 80 0.20 17.35 -7.53
C TRP A 80 -0.28 16.32 -8.54
N ILE A 81 0.67 15.84 -9.35
CA ILE A 81 0.51 14.72 -10.26
C ILE A 81 1.68 13.77 -10.01
N GLY A 82 1.39 12.56 -9.55
CA GLY A 82 2.38 11.50 -9.38
C GLY A 82 2.20 10.41 -10.42
N ILE A 83 3.26 10.03 -11.11
CA ILE A 83 3.26 8.94 -12.08
C ILE A 83 4.32 7.92 -11.69
N ASP A 84 3.93 6.65 -11.69
CA ASP A 84 4.83 5.52 -11.58
C ASP A 84 4.26 4.35 -12.39
N ILE A 85 5.12 3.47 -12.88
CA ILE A 85 4.72 2.33 -13.71
C ILE A 85 4.22 1.14 -12.88
N THR A 86 4.56 1.08 -11.58
CA THR A 86 4.29 -0.09 -10.75
C THR A 86 3.09 0.10 -9.83
N TYR A 87 2.25 -0.93 -9.70
CA TYR A 87 1.15 -0.90 -8.72
C TYR A 87 1.63 -0.87 -7.27
N GLN A 88 2.85 -1.36 -7.00
CA GLN A 88 3.45 -1.29 -5.68
C GLN A 88 3.72 0.16 -5.25
N SER A 89 4.27 0.99 -6.14
CA SER A 89 4.46 2.42 -5.90
C SER A 89 3.12 3.10 -5.61
N ILE A 90 2.11 2.86 -6.45
CA ILE A 90 0.76 3.42 -6.28
C ILE A 90 0.16 3.02 -4.92
N SER A 91 0.26 1.74 -4.55
CA SER A 91 -0.19 1.23 -3.25
C SER A 91 0.49 1.95 -2.07
N LEU A 92 1.81 2.16 -2.15
CA LEU A 92 2.55 2.87 -1.11
C LEU A 92 2.15 4.34 -1.00
N ILE A 93 1.93 5.00 -2.14
CA ILE A 93 1.45 6.39 -2.18
C ILE A 93 0.09 6.48 -1.48
N LEU A 94 -0.86 5.62 -1.85
CA LEU A 94 -2.20 5.60 -1.25
C LEU A 94 -2.16 5.39 0.25
N LYS A 95 -1.39 4.37 0.70
CA LYS A 95 -1.21 4.11 2.12
C LYS A 95 -0.59 5.29 2.86
N ARG A 96 0.47 5.88 2.29
CA ARG A 96 1.14 7.05 2.89
C ARG A 96 0.19 8.24 3.03
N LEU A 97 -0.63 8.50 2.01
CA LEU A 97 -1.63 9.57 2.03
C LEU A 97 -2.70 9.31 3.08
N GLU A 98 -3.23 8.09 3.16
CA GLU A 98 -4.19 7.69 4.19
C GLU A 98 -3.61 7.83 5.60
N ASP A 99 -2.40 7.32 5.83
CA ASP A 99 -1.71 7.37 7.14
C ASP A 99 -1.42 8.82 7.57
N SER A 100 -1.18 9.73 6.61
CA SER A 100 -0.77 11.11 6.88
C SER A 100 -1.93 12.09 6.95
N PHE A 101 -2.98 11.89 6.15
CA PHE A 101 -4.07 12.85 5.95
C PHE A 101 -5.46 12.24 6.16
N GLY A 102 -5.55 10.96 6.50
CA GLY A 102 -6.80 10.23 6.71
C GLY A 102 -7.46 9.75 5.41
N LYS A 103 -8.53 8.94 5.54
CA LYS A 103 -9.22 8.32 4.41
C LYS A 103 -9.85 9.30 3.42
N GLY A 104 -10.31 10.47 3.91
CA GLY A 104 -10.98 11.46 3.08
C GLY A 104 -10.12 12.02 1.94
N VAL A 105 -8.79 11.99 2.06
CA VAL A 105 -7.90 12.42 0.96
C VAL A 105 -8.02 11.49 -0.24
N LEU A 106 -8.25 10.18 -0.02
CA LEU A 106 -8.30 9.18 -1.08
C LEU A 106 -9.53 9.36 -1.98
N GLU A 107 -10.62 9.89 -1.43
CA GLU A 107 -11.86 10.15 -2.17
C GLU A 107 -11.70 11.25 -3.22
N GLN A 108 -10.72 12.14 -3.03
CA GLN A 108 -10.43 13.24 -3.94
C GLN A 108 -9.45 12.84 -5.05
N LEU A 109 -8.80 11.67 -4.94
CA LEU A 109 -7.78 11.25 -5.88
C LEU A 109 -8.37 10.72 -7.18
N LYS A 110 -7.85 11.22 -8.30
CA LYS A 110 -8.12 10.69 -9.63
C LYS A 110 -7.05 9.65 -9.99
N LEU A 111 -7.37 8.38 -9.76
CA LEU A 111 -6.49 7.27 -10.13
C LEU A 111 -6.72 6.81 -11.58
N ASN A 112 -5.65 6.88 -12.36
CA ASN A 112 -5.58 6.43 -13.75
C ASN A 112 -4.69 5.18 -13.84
N GLY A 113 -4.95 4.31 -14.83
CA GLY A 113 -4.14 3.11 -15.08
C GLY A 113 -4.41 1.93 -14.15
N ILE A 114 -5.38 2.02 -13.24
CA ILE A 114 -5.86 0.90 -12.42
C ILE A 114 -7.09 0.29 -13.11
N PRO A 115 -7.16 -1.04 -13.29
CA PRO A 115 -8.37 -1.68 -13.80
C PRO A 115 -9.60 -1.35 -12.95
N LYS A 116 -10.64 -0.84 -13.61
CA LYS A 116 -11.95 -0.48 -13.01
C LYS A 116 -13.06 -1.44 -13.42
N ASP A 117 -12.83 -2.23 -14.47
CA ASP A 117 -13.75 -3.19 -15.06
C ASP A 117 -12.97 -4.45 -15.52
N MET A 118 -13.74 -5.46 -15.93
CA MET A 118 -13.19 -6.73 -16.38
C MET A 118 -12.35 -6.58 -17.65
N GLU A 119 -12.70 -5.66 -18.55
CA GLU A 119 -11.97 -5.45 -19.81
C GLU A 119 -10.55 -4.96 -19.53
N ALA A 120 -10.41 -3.93 -18.69
CA ALA A 120 -9.12 -3.41 -18.27
C ALA A 120 -8.30 -4.45 -17.50
N ALA A 121 -8.95 -5.29 -16.68
CA ALA A 121 -8.26 -6.36 -15.95
C ALA A 121 -7.73 -7.44 -16.89
N VAL A 122 -8.52 -7.83 -17.90
CA VAL A 122 -8.10 -8.78 -18.96
C VAL A 122 -6.99 -8.18 -19.82
N ALA A 123 -7.07 -6.89 -20.17
CA ALA A 123 -6.02 -6.20 -20.91
C ALA A 123 -4.69 -6.19 -20.13
N LEU A 124 -4.75 -5.89 -18.83
CA LEU A 124 -3.58 -5.94 -17.94
C LEU A 124 -2.99 -7.35 -17.85
N ALA A 125 -3.83 -8.37 -17.70
CA ALA A 125 -3.40 -9.78 -17.62
C ALA A 125 -2.70 -10.28 -18.89
N ASN A 126 -3.07 -9.75 -20.05
CA ASN A 126 -2.52 -10.17 -21.35
C ASN A 126 -1.39 -9.27 -21.86
N LYS A 127 -0.98 -8.25 -21.08
CA LYS A 127 0.05 -7.30 -21.50
C LYS A 127 1.41 -8.00 -21.62
N LYS A 128 1.94 -8.07 -22.85
CA LYS A 128 3.23 -8.72 -23.18
C LYS A 128 4.44 -7.78 -23.06
N ASP A 129 4.49 -6.99 -21.99
CA ASP A 129 5.64 -6.12 -21.73
C ASP A 129 6.46 -6.69 -20.56
N ASP A 130 7.70 -7.06 -20.85
CA ASP A 130 8.63 -7.62 -19.86
C ASP A 130 8.95 -6.65 -18.72
N ARG A 131 8.81 -5.33 -18.94
CA ARG A 131 9.01 -4.30 -17.91
C ARG A 131 7.85 -4.22 -16.92
N THR A 132 6.65 -4.65 -17.34
CA THR A 132 5.44 -4.72 -16.50
C THR A 132 5.05 -6.16 -16.19
N ARG A 133 6.02 -7.07 -16.18
CA ARG A 133 5.79 -8.47 -15.85
C ARG A 133 5.23 -8.59 -14.42
N LYS A 134 4.20 -9.41 -14.27
CA LYS A 134 3.45 -9.64 -13.02
C LYS A 134 2.64 -8.45 -12.47
N GLU A 135 2.46 -7.36 -13.24
CA GLU A 135 1.68 -6.23 -12.75
C GLU A 135 0.20 -6.58 -12.53
N PHE A 136 -0.35 -7.54 -13.29
CA PHE A 136 -1.69 -8.09 -13.02
C PHE A 136 -1.79 -8.74 -11.63
N GLU A 137 -0.85 -9.61 -11.30
CA GLU A 137 -0.80 -10.32 -10.03
C GLU A 137 -0.60 -9.35 -8.86
N LYS A 138 0.33 -8.39 -9.01
CA LYS A 138 0.53 -7.33 -8.01
C LYS A 138 -0.74 -6.50 -7.80
N TRP A 139 -1.36 -6.05 -8.89
CA TRP A 139 -2.60 -5.30 -8.83
C TRP A 139 -3.71 -6.07 -8.11
N ALA A 140 -3.90 -7.34 -8.46
CA ALA A 140 -4.93 -8.18 -7.87
C ALA A 140 -4.72 -8.38 -6.36
N VAL A 141 -3.48 -8.68 -5.93
CA VAL A 141 -3.11 -8.82 -4.52
C VAL A 141 -3.36 -7.52 -3.76
N LEU A 142 -2.81 -6.40 -4.24
CA LEU A 142 -2.89 -5.11 -3.57
C LEU A 142 -4.33 -4.60 -3.49
N THR A 143 -5.10 -4.75 -4.57
CA THR A 143 -6.51 -4.34 -4.61
C THR A 143 -7.35 -5.16 -3.64
N TYR A 144 -7.21 -6.50 -3.65
CA TYR A 144 -8.00 -7.37 -2.77
C TYR A 144 -7.67 -7.14 -1.29
N THR A 145 -6.40 -6.91 -0.97
CA THR A 145 -5.90 -6.77 0.40
C THR A 145 -5.93 -5.33 0.91
N ASN A 146 -6.43 -4.38 0.11
CA ASN A 146 -6.42 -2.95 0.40
C ASN A 146 -5.02 -2.43 0.76
N ASN A 147 -4.01 -2.78 -0.04
CA ASN A 147 -2.59 -2.41 0.14
C ASN A 147 -1.93 -2.94 1.43
N ARG A 148 -2.50 -3.99 2.04
CA ARG A 148 -1.99 -4.55 3.30
C ARG A 148 -1.11 -5.79 3.13
N ALA A 149 -1.13 -6.43 1.96
CA ALA A 149 -0.22 -7.53 1.65
C ALA A 149 1.12 -7.02 1.11
N THR A 150 2.18 -7.72 1.48
CA THR A 150 3.50 -7.57 0.87
C THR A 150 3.57 -8.41 -0.39
N ILE A 151 3.98 -7.80 -1.50
CA ILE A 151 4.26 -8.51 -2.76
C ILE A 151 5.55 -9.30 -2.62
N ASN A 152 5.53 -10.59 -2.95
CA ASN A 152 6.75 -11.38 -2.98
C ASN A 152 7.53 -11.09 -4.27
N ALA A 153 8.65 -10.37 -4.13
CA ALA A 153 9.52 -9.99 -5.24
C ALA A 153 10.67 -10.99 -5.49
N LYS A 154 10.84 -12.03 -4.64
CA LYS A 154 11.97 -12.96 -4.79
C LYS A 154 11.81 -13.83 -6.03
N LYS A 155 12.84 -13.78 -6.90
CA LYS A 155 13.06 -14.75 -7.97
C LYS A 155 13.52 -16.07 -7.35
N GLY A 156 12.65 -17.08 -7.36
CA GLY A 156 13.02 -18.48 -7.14
C GLY A 156 12.62 -19.08 -5.79
N ALA A 157 12.47 -20.40 -5.80
CA ALA A 157 12.03 -21.35 -4.75
C ALA A 157 10.58 -21.24 -4.25
N ASP A 158 10.00 -20.04 -4.14
CA ASP A 158 8.64 -19.88 -3.60
C ASP A 158 7.61 -20.21 -4.70
N LYS A 159 7.09 -21.44 -4.64
CA LYS A 159 6.18 -22.05 -5.62
C LYS A 159 4.82 -21.32 -5.71
N GLY A 160 4.79 -20.19 -6.44
CA GLY A 160 3.54 -19.54 -6.84
C GLY A 160 2.88 -18.65 -5.79
N ILE A 161 3.65 -18.11 -4.83
CA ILE A 161 3.17 -17.09 -3.89
C ILE A 161 3.32 -15.71 -4.55
N ASP A 162 2.23 -14.97 -4.70
CA ASP A 162 2.23 -13.62 -5.26
C ASP A 162 2.12 -12.54 -4.18
N GLY A 163 1.54 -12.88 -3.02
CA GLY A 163 1.45 -11.97 -1.87
C GLY A 163 1.39 -12.69 -0.53
N ILE A 164 1.82 -11.99 0.52
CA ILE A 164 1.72 -12.43 1.92
C ILE A 164 1.08 -11.32 2.74
N ALA A 165 0.08 -11.66 3.54
CA ALA A 165 -0.51 -10.76 4.54
C ALA A 165 -0.41 -11.39 5.94
N TYR A 166 -0.44 -10.56 6.97
CA TYR A 166 -0.40 -10.99 8.36
C TYR A 166 -1.61 -10.47 9.12
N PHE A 167 -2.16 -11.29 10.00
CA PHE A 167 -3.33 -10.95 10.81
C PHE A 167 -3.17 -11.37 12.26
N GLN A 168 -3.93 -10.73 13.16
CA GLN A 168 -3.96 -11.17 14.55
C GLN A 168 -4.92 -12.35 14.64
N GLY A 169 -4.38 -13.54 14.84
CA GLY A 169 -5.17 -14.75 15.09
C GLY A 169 -5.12 -15.12 16.58
N ASP A 170 -5.11 -16.41 16.86
CA ASP A 170 -5.17 -16.95 18.22
C ASP A 170 -3.82 -17.04 18.91
N LYS A 171 -2.76 -17.00 18.10
CA LYS A 171 -1.37 -17.04 18.57
C LYS A 171 -0.91 -15.66 19.02
N ASP A 172 0.07 -15.65 19.92
CA ASP A 172 0.75 -14.42 20.34
C ASP A 172 1.46 -13.75 19.16
N GLU A 173 1.92 -14.55 18.19
CA GLU A 173 2.52 -14.08 16.95
C GLU A 173 1.49 -13.91 15.83
N PRO A 174 1.66 -12.90 14.94
CA PRO A 174 0.80 -12.72 13.78
C PRO A 174 0.75 -13.95 12.88
N GLU A 175 -0.46 -14.35 12.48
CA GLU A 175 -0.68 -15.48 11.58
C GLU A 175 -0.56 -15.05 10.12
N LYS A 176 -0.08 -15.97 9.27
CA LYS A 176 0.25 -15.72 7.85
C LYS A 176 -0.90 -16.10 6.94
N ILE A 177 -1.21 -15.26 5.96
CA ILE A 177 -2.09 -15.52 4.81
C ILE A 177 -1.24 -15.55 3.55
N ILE A 178 -1.42 -16.58 2.73
CA ILE A 178 -0.76 -16.68 1.43
C ILE A 178 -1.75 -16.35 0.33
N VAL A 179 -1.34 -15.50 -0.60
CA VAL A 179 -2.13 -15.12 -1.76
C VAL A 179 -1.43 -15.62 -3.03
N GLN A 180 -2.19 -16.34 -3.84
CA GLN A 180 -1.78 -16.80 -5.17
C GLN A 180 -2.76 -16.23 -6.21
N VAL A 181 -2.24 -15.76 -7.34
CA VAL A 181 -3.04 -15.17 -8.43
C VAL A 181 -2.85 -15.97 -9.72
N LYS A 182 -3.95 -16.20 -10.45
CA LYS A 182 -3.93 -16.83 -11.78
C LYS A 182 -4.80 -16.06 -12.77
N SER A 183 -4.20 -15.66 -13.89
CA SER A 183 -4.88 -15.07 -15.06
C SER A 183 -5.32 -16.11 -16.11
N GLY A 184 -4.65 -17.26 -16.13
CA GLY A 184 -4.81 -18.30 -17.16
C GLY A 184 -5.94 -19.29 -16.90
N LYS A 185 -5.82 -20.48 -17.50
CA LYS A 185 -6.70 -21.61 -17.18
C LYS A 185 -6.44 -22.06 -15.74
N VAL A 186 -7.52 -22.27 -14.99
CA VAL A 186 -7.47 -22.71 -13.59
C VAL A 186 -8.14 -24.07 -13.44
N GLN A 187 -7.62 -24.87 -12.51
CA GLN A 187 -8.09 -26.23 -12.23
C GLN A 187 -7.89 -26.58 -10.74
N SER A 188 -8.50 -27.67 -10.28
CA SER A 188 -8.37 -28.14 -8.89
C SER A 188 -6.94 -28.50 -8.50
N GLY A 189 -6.08 -28.80 -9.48
CA GLY A 189 -4.64 -28.94 -9.26
C GLY A 189 -4.02 -27.68 -8.63
N ASP A 190 -4.39 -26.48 -9.11
CA ASP A 190 -3.86 -25.23 -8.57
C ASP A 190 -4.26 -25.04 -7.09
N ILE A 191 -5.46 -25.47 -6.70
CA ILE A 191 -5.93 -25.41 -5.31
C ILE A 191 -5.17 -26.38 -4.41
N ARG A 192 -4.86 -27.59 -4.90
CA ARG A 192 -4.04 -28.56 -4.17
C ARG A 192 -2.60 -28.07 -4.00
N ASP A 193 -2.05 -27.44 -5.03
CA ASP A 193 -0.72 -26.83 -4.97
C ASP A 193 -0.70 -25.72 -3.90
N LEU A 194 -1.71 -24.84 -3.89
CA LEU A 194 -1.85 -23.82 -2.85
C LEU A 194 -1.96 -24.44 -1.46
N GLN A 195 -2.73 -25.51 -1.29
CA GLN A 195 -2.84 -26.23 -0.02
C GLN A 195 -1.48 -26.78 0.46
N GLY A 196 -0.68 -27.30 -0.47
CA GLY A 196 0.69 -27.72 -0.20
C GLY A 196 1.55 -26.54 0.26
N THR A 197 1.49 -25.41 -0.44
CA THR A 197 2.22 -24.18 -0.08
C THR A 197 1.82 -23.65 1.29
N ILE A 198 0.52 -23.62 1.63
CA ILE A 198 0.03 -23.24 2.97
C ILE A 198 0.68 -24.11 4.05
N THR A 199 0.75 -25.42 3.83
CA THR A 199 1.37 -26.36 4.77
C THR A 199 2.86 -26.10 4.92
N LEU A 200 3.59 -25.96 3.81
CA LEU A 200 5.04 -25.74 3.80
C LEU A 200 5.43 -24.42 4.48
N GLU A 201 4.66 -23.37 4.26
CA GLU A 201 4.90 -22.03 4.80
C GLU A 201 4.28 -21.80 6.18
N GLN A 202 3.63 -22.83 6.74
CA GLN A 202 2.88 -22.77 8.01
C GLN A 202 1.86 -21.62 8.05
N ALA A 203 1.23 -21.34 6.91
CA ALA A 203 0.20 -20.31 6.82
C ALA A 203 -1.13 -20.81 7.40
N ALA A 204 -1.89 -19.89 7.98
CA ALA A 204 -3.20 -20.17 8.54
C ALA A 204 -4.26 -20.28 7.44
N LEU A 205 -4.18 -19.38 6.45
CA LEU A 205 -5.14 -19.23 5.36
C LEU A 205 -4.45 -19.13 4.01
N GLY A 206 -5.16 -19.58 2.96
CA GLY A 206 -4.79 -19.34 1.57
C GLY A 206 -5.89 -18.63 0.80
N ILE A 207 -5.51 -17.66 0.00
CA ILE A 207 -6.39 -16.95 -0.92
C ILE A 207 -5.94 -17.26 -2.34
N PHE A 208 -6.85 -17.82 -3.14
CA PHE A 208 -6.64 -18.06 -4.55
C PHE A 208 -7.45 -17.02 -5.36
N ILE A 209 -6.76 -16.06 -5.96
CA ILE A 209 -7.38 -15.04 -6.81
C ILE A 209 -7.33 -15.49 -8.27
N SER A 210 -8.49 -15.51 -8.94
CA SER A 210 -8.61 -15.96 -10.33
C SER A 210 -9.25 -14.91 -11.23
N LEU A 211 -8.69 -14.71 -12.42
CA LEU A 211 -9.35 -13.93 -13.47
C LEU A 211 -10.59 -14.63 -14.03
N LYS A 212 -10.59 -15.96 -14.04
CA LYS A 212 -11.69 -16.79 -14.55
C LYS A 212 -12.54 -17.36 -13.42
N ASP A 213 -13.78 -17.67 -13.72
CA ASP A 213 -14.66 -18.35 -12.77
C ASP A 213 -14.10 -19.73 -12.38
N PRO A 214 -14.19 -20.11 -11.10
CA PRO A 214 -13.70 -21.40 -10.65
C PRO A 214 -14.61 -22.54 -11.10
N THR A 215 -14.00 -23.71 -11.31
CA THR A 215 -14.79 -24.92 -11.59
C THR A 215 -15.42 -25.46 -10.31
N LYS A 216 -16.51 -26.25 -10.45
CA LYS A 216 -17.13 -26.94 -9.30
C LYS A 216 -16.13 -27.80 -8.52
N ASP A 217 -15.18 -28.42 -9.23
CA ASP A 217 -14.14 -29.24 -8.63
C ASP A 217 -13.14 -28.41 -7.80
N MET A 218 -12.78 -27.21 -8.27
CA MET A 218 -11.96 -26.27 -7.49
C MET A 218 -12.66 -25.88 -6.18
N ILE A 219 -13.95 -25.54 -6.24
CA ILE A 219 -14.74 -25.18 -5.05
C ILE A 219 -14.79 -26.36 -4.08
N LYS A 220 -15.06 -27.57 -4.56
CA LYS A 220 -15.06 -28.79 -3.72
C LYS A 220 -13.69 -29.03 -3.08
N THR A 221 -12.62 -28.87 -3.84
CA THR A 221 -11.24 -29.04 -3.38
C THR A 221 -10.88 -28.02 -2.30
N ALA A 222 -11.22 -26.74 -2.51
CA ALA A 222 -10.99 -25.68 -1.51
C ALA A 222 -11.72 -25.98 -0.20
N LYS A 223 -13.00 -26.40 -0.27
CA LYS A 223 -13.76 -26.81 0.93
C LYS A 223 -13.15 -28.01 1.65
N SER A 224 -12.55 -28.95 0.91
CA SER A 224 -11.89 -30.12 1.52
C SER A 224 -10.61 -29.77 2.30
N ALA A 225 -10.05 -28.57 2.11
CA ALA A 225 -8.92 -28.08 2.90
C ALA A 225 -9.29 -27.76 4.36
N GLY A 226 -10.59 -27.73 4.68
CA GLY A 226 -11.11 -27.52 6.01
C GLY A 226 -11.42 -26.06 6.30
N ILE A 227 -11.71 -25.79 7.57
CA ILE A 227 -12.16 -24.51 8.08
C ILE A 227 -11.11 -24.01 9.07
N TYR A 228 -10.80 -22.72 9.01
CA TYR A 228 -10.08 -21.99 10.01
C TYR A 228 -11.06 -21.28 10.94
N GLN A 229 -10.85 -21.42 12.25
CA GLN A 229 -11.60 -20.72 13.28
C GLN A 229 -10.60 -20.14 14.27
N SER A 230 -10.77 -18.86 14.57
CA SER A 230 -10.07 -18.16 15.64
C SER A 230 -11.05 -17.86 16.77
N ARG A 231 -10.56 -17.83 18.01
CA ARG A 231 -11.33 -17.40 19.20
C ARG A 231 -11.78 -15.95 19.14
N TYR A 232 -11.16 -15.13 18.28
CA TYR A 232 -11.52 -13.73 18.05
C TYR A 232 -12.45 -13.52 16.85
N MET A 233 -12.72 -14.58 16.06
CA MET A 233 -13.63 -14.51 14.92
C MET A 233 -15.03 -14.93 15.34
N THR A 234 -16.02 -14.09 15.00
CA THR A 234 -17.45 -14.39 15.18
C THR A 234 -17.96 -15.47 14.23
N GLN A 235 -17.27 -15.70 13.11
CA GLN A 235 -17.62 -16.71 12.11
C GLN A 235 -16.38 -17.46 11.63
N SER A 236 -16.57 -18.73 11.33
CA SER A 236 -15.54 -19.57 10.75
C SER A 236 -15.30 -19.22 9.29
N SER A 237 -14.08 -19.45 8.81
CA SER A 237 -13.71 -19.19 7.41
C SER A 237 -13.18 -20.47 6.78
N ASP A 238 -13.47 -20.67 5.49
CA ASP A 238 -12.76 -21.70 4.72
C ASP A 238 -11.24 -21.44 4.78
N LYS A 239 -10.46 -22.51 4.97
CA LYS A 239 -9.00 -22.43 5.03
C LYS A 239 -8.40 -21.96 3.71
N ILE A 240 -9.05 -22.33 2.60
CA ILE A 240 -8.74 -21.82 1.26
C ILE A 240 -9.97 -21.10 0.73
N GLN A 241 -9.83 -19.81 0.45
CA GLN A 241 -10.86 -19.03 -0.22
C GLN A 241 -10.50 -18.84 -1.69
N ILE A 242 -11.48 -19.03 -2.56
CA ILE A 242 -11.36 -18.66 -3.98
C ILE A 242 -12.05 -17.31 -4.17
N VAL A 243 -11.34 -16.38 -4.78
CA VAL A 243 -11.83 -15.03 -5.06
C VAL A 243 -11.65 -14.74 -6.55
N THR A 244 -12.68 -14.21 -7.20
CA THR A 244 -12.57 -13.81 -8.60
C THR A 244 -12.28 -12.33 -8.75
N ILE A 245 -11.61 -11.95 -9.84
CA ILE A 245 -11.45 -10.53 -10.20
C ILE A 245 -12.80 -9.84 -10.36
N LYS A 246 -13.80 -10.57 -10.86
CA LYS A 246 -15.17 -10.10 -10.98
C LYS A 246 -15.74 -9.68 -9.62
N GLU A 247 -15.62 -10.52 -8.59
CA GLU A 247 -16.04 -10.17 -7.22
C GLU A 247 -15.28 -8.95 -6.68
N ILE A 248 -13.96 -8.85 -6.93
CA ILE A 248 -13.13 -7.72 -6.47
C ILE A 248 -13.61 -6.40 -7.09
N LEU A 249 -13.97 -6.41 -8.37
CA LEU A 249 -14.32 -5.20 -9.12
C LEU A 249 -15.79 -4.80 -8.97
N GLU A 250 -16.71 -5.75 -9.18
CA GLU A 250 -18.15 -5.51 -9.26
C GLU A 250 -18.78 -5.51 -7.86
N GLN A 251 -18.39 -6.44 -7.00
CA GLN A 251 -18.96 -6.58 -5.65
C GLN A 251 -18.11 -5.86 -4.59
N LYS A 252 -17.02 -5.20 -5.01
CA LYS A 252 -16.03 -4.57 -4.12
C LYS A 252 -15.53 -5.53 -3.02
N LYS A 253 -15.45 -6.83 -3.32
CA LYS A 253 -14.98 -7.85 -2.37
C LYS A 253 -13.53 -7.54 -1.97
N ARG A 254 -13.28 -7.48 -0.67
CA ARG A 254 -11.96 -7.25 -0.07
C ARG A 254 -11.68 -8.31 0.97
N LEU A 255 -10.41 -8.46 1.32
CA LEU A 255 -9.99 -9.35 2.39
C LEU A 255 -10.59 -8.88 3.72
N ASP A 256 -11.52 -9.67 4.26
CA ASP A 256 -12.23 -9.39 5.51
C ASP A 256 -11.68 -10.27 6.65
N VAL A 257 -10.58 -9.81 7.24
CA VAL A 257 -9.99 -10.36 8.46
C VAL A 257 -9.50 -9.18 9.30
N ARG A 258 -9.62 -9.27 10.63
CA ARG A 258 -9.00 -8.29 11.53
C ARG A 258 -7.49 -8.45 11.48
N LEU A 259 -6.85 -7.69 10.59
CA LEU A 259 -5.41 -7.71 10.40
C LEU A 259 -4.71 -7.02 11.59
N SER A 260 -3.58 -7.57 12.04
CA SER A 260 -2.83 -7.07 13.22
C SER A 260 -2.20 -5.69 12.98
N PHE A 261 -1.95 -5.31 11.73
CA PHE A 261 -1.29 -4.05 11.38
C PHE A 261 -2.21 -2.81 11.34
N GLU A 262 -3.25 -2.77 12.18
CA GLU A 262 -4.08 -1.57 12.34
C GLU A 262 -4.25 -1.05 13.78
N VAL A 263 -3.58 -1.61 14.80
CA VAL A 263 -3.93 -1.26 16.19
C VAL A 263 -2.80 -0.74 17.09
N VAL A 264 -1.52 -0.89 16.78
CA VAL A 264 -0.48 -0.51 17.78
C VAL A 264 -0.03 0.95 17.72
N LYS A 265 -0.04 1.63 16.56
CA LYS A 265 0.42 3.05 16.49
C LYS A 265 -0.69 4.09 16.53
N SER A 266 -1.91 3.77 16.15
CA SER A 266 -3.05 4.70 16.11
C SER A 266 -3.65 4.92 17.50
N ALA A 267 -3.67 3.89 18.35
CA ALA A 267 -4.17 4.00 19.73
C ALA A 267 -3.18 4.77 20.64
N GLU A 268 -1.88 4.47 20.57
CA GLU A 268 -0.86 5.20 21.34
C GLU A 268 -0.79 6.66 20.90
N LYS A 269 -0.87 6.95 19.60
CA LYS A 269 -0.81 8.31 19.06
C LYS A 269 -2.08 9.13 19.35
N GLN A 270 -3.26 8.50 19.39
CA GLN A 270 -4.49 9.20 19.83
C GLN A 270 -4.50 9.45 21.34
N MET A 271 -3.93 8.55 22.15
CA MET A 271 -3.75 8.77 23.58
C MET A 271 -2.71 9.85 23.88
N GLU A 272 -1.60 9.88 23.15
CA GLU A 272 -0.53 10.87 23.31
C GLU A 272 -0.95 12.28 22.85
N VAL A 273 -1.78 12.39 21.80
CA VAL A 273 -2.38 13.66 21.34
C VAL A 273 -3.44 14.15 22.33
N LYS A 274 -4.31 13.27 22.87
CA LYS A 274 -5.26 13.65 23.92
C LYS A 274 -4.56 14.07 25.22
N ALA A 275 -3.50 13.36 25.63
CA ALA A 275 -2.75 13.69 26.82
C ALA A 275 -2.08 15.08 26.71
N LYS A 276 -1.42 15.37 25.57
CA LYS A 276 -0.84 16.70 25.32
C LYS A 276 -1.88 17.82 25.23
N GLN A 277 -3.08 17.53 24.73
CA GLN A 277 -4.15 18.53 24.64
C GLN A 277 -4.84 18.78 25.99
N LEU A 278 -4.79 17.84 26.93
CA LEU A 278 -5.22 18.04 28.33
C LEU A 278 -4.14 18.71 29.20
N GLU A 279 -2.86 18.57 28.87
CA GLU A 279 -1.75 19.19 29.60
C GLU A 279 -1.48 20.66 29.19
N LEU A 280 -2.09 21.15 28.10
CA LEU A 280 -1.89 22.50 27.57
C LEU A 280 -3.02 23.50 27.86
N ASP A 281 -3.94 23.18 28.77
CA ASP A 281 -4.89 24.14 29.33
C ASP A 281 -4.39 24.69 30.68
N ILE A 282 -3.42 25.64 30.63
CA ILE A 282 -3.29 26.81 31.53
C ILE A 282 -2.65 27.96 30.73
#